data_AF-A0A2E3YMK9-F1
#
_entry.id   AF-A0A2E3YMK9-F1
#
_cell.length_a   1.000
_cell.length_b   1.000
_cell.length_c   1.000
_cell.angle_alpha   90.00
_cell.angle_beta   90.00
_cell.angle_gamma   90.00
#
_symmetry.space_group_name_H-M   'P 1'
#
loop_
_entity.id
_entity.type
_entity.pdbx_description
1 polymer ?
#
loop_
_entity_poly.entity_id
_entity_poly.type
_entity_poly.pdbx_seq_one_letter_code
_entity_poly.pdbx_strand_id
1 'polypeptide(L)'
;MEINAKSIKGYSSMMTRSALILSLSLLLVQACEAQTPSVSETLEETALALGTIRGVQRRMDSINTLQFSGNGTYNVPGNNGEWTSYELRDATVGINYFIPAIRMDMTLIGPDGNEERLVQVARGDRAWDERLPGVDPTDVSDQEVQQRAQQIWLTPHGVITAAVQNPDNVAIETESGQTIMTVEIDGMPVTARLDENARPAVVEMMVEHPVLGETLLSAEYTDYIDWPILDVYFPSQIVHRLGGEVVLEMTVSDFYQNPYVIFPTPELLSRSLQ
;
A
#
# COMPACT_ATOMS: atom_id res chain seq x y z
N MET A 1 -95.08 -17.83 46.97
CA MET A 1 -95.96 -17.35 45.90
C MET A 1 -95.28 -16.14 45.28
N GLU A 2 -94.73 -16.38 44.10
CA GLU A 2 -94.69 -15.49 42.94
C GLU A 2 -95.03 -13.98 43.07
N ILE A 3 -93.98 -13.19 42.81
CA ILE A 3 -93.79 -12.05 41.88
C ILE A 3 -94.61 -10.72 41.98
N ASN A 4 -93.81 -9.63 42.00
CA ASN A 4 -93.88 -8.37 41.20
C ASN A 4 -94.99 -7.35 41.52
N ALA A 5 -94.82 -6.02 41.39
CA ALA A 5 -93.78 -5.07 40.97
C ALA A 5 -94.18 -3.70 41.63
N LYS A 6 -93.41 -2.61 41.74
CA LYS A 6 -92.84 -1.74 40.70
C LYS A 6 -92.24 -0.51 41.45
N SER A 7 -90.95 -0.22 41.26
CA SER A 7 -90.38 0.99 40.60
C SER A 7 -90.60 2.37 41.27
N ILE A 8 -89.52 3.12 41.55
CA ILE A 8 -89.05 4.30 40.76
C ILE A 8 -87.88 5.04 41.47
N LYS A 9 -86.76 5.15 40.73
CA LYS A 9 -85.71 6.21 40.60
C LYS A 9 -85.14 6.97 41.83
N GLY A 10 -83.80 7.12 41.81
CA GLY A 10 -83.12 8.33 42.29
C GLY A 10 -81.62 8.21 42.62
N TYR A 11 -80.77 8.38 41.60
CA TYR A 11 -79.37 8.91 41.57
C TYR A 11 -78.51 9.02 42.85
N SER A 12 -77.27 8.51 42.78
CA SER A 12 -76.03 9.34 42.63
C SER A 12 -74.75 8.65 43.16
N SER A 13 -73.80 8.48 42.23
CA SER A 13 -72.32 8.53 42.33
C SER A 13 -71.56 7.83 43.47
N MET A 14 -70.58 6.98 43.10
CA MET A 14 -69.17 7.22 43.47
C MET A 14 -68.19 6.27 42.74
N MET A 15 -67.31 6.91 41.96
CA MET A 15 -65.92 6.59 41.58
C MET A 15 -65.38 5.15 41.73
N THR A 16 -65.07 4.54 40.58
CA THR A 16 -64.18 3.36 40.46
C THR A 16 -62.76 3.83 40.12
N ARG A 17 -61.78 3.44 40.93
CA ARG A 17 -60.34 3.59 40.63
C ARG A 17 -59.90 2.45 39.70
N SER A 18 -59.43 2.77 38.49
CA SER A 18 -58.74 1.82 37.61
C SER A 18 -57.26 2.17 37.55
N ALA A 19 -56.41 1.24 37.96
CA ALA A 19 -54.95 1.30 37.81
C ALA A 19 -54.57 0.81 36.41
N LEU A 20 -53.77 1.60 35.69
CA LEU A 20 -53.21 1.28 34.38
C LEU A 20 -51.78 0.74 34.60
N ILE A 21 -51.53 -0.51 34.26
CA ILE A 21 -50.17 -1.08 34.22
C ILE A 21 -49.66 -0.90 32.78
N LEU A 22 -48.68 -0.02 32.61
CA LEU A 22 -47.97 0.18 31.34
C LEU A 22 -46.77 -0.79 31.31
N SER A 23 -46.86 -1.86 30.53
CA SER A 23 -45.72 -2.74 30.23
C SER A 23 -44.87 -2.11 29.13
N LEU A 24 -43.70 -1.56 29.49
CA LEU A 24 -42.72 -1.01 28.58
C LEU A 24 -41.76 -2.11 28.12
N SER A 25 -42.03 -2.70 26.97
CA SER A 25 -41.12 -3.63 26.29
C SER A 25 -40.04 -2.83 25.54
N LEU A 26 -38.83 -2.75 26.09
CA LEU A 26 -37.64 -2.24 25.39
C LEU A 26 -37.17 -3.29 24.37
N LEU A 27 -37.22 -2.96 23.08
CA LEU A 27 -36.46 -3.64 22.04
C LEU A 27 -35.01 -3.14 22.12
N LEU A 28 -34.10 -3.97 22.63
CA LEU A 28 -32.66 -3.77 22.49
C LEU A 28 -32.29 -4.04 21.03
N VAL A 29 -32.15 -2.99 20.23
CA VAL A 29 -31.43 -3.07 18.96
C VAL A 29 -29.96 -3.19 19.31
N GLN A 30 -29.41 -4.41 19.25
CA GLN A 30 -27.96 -4.60 19.20
C GLN A 30 -27.49 -4.04 17.87
N ALA A 31 -26.99 -2.80 17.89
CA ALA A 31 -26.12 -2.32 16.84
C ALA A 31 -24.88 -3.22 16.88
N CYS A 32 -24.67 -4.00 15.83
CA CYS A 32 -23.38 -4.61 15.58
C CYS A 32 -22.46 -3.45 15.20
N GLU A 33 -21.81 -2.82 16.18
CA GLU A 33 -20.65 -1.98 15.88
C GLU A 33 -19.60 -2.94 15.33
N ALA A 34 -19.42 -2.92 14.01
CA ALA A 34 -18.24 -3.54 13.41
C ALA A 34 -17.03 -2.84 14.05
N GLN A 35 -16.34 -3.56 14.93
CA GLN A 35 -15.17 -3.02 15.59
C GLN A 35 -14.11 -2.77 14.51
N THR A 36 -13.68 -1.53 14.36
CA THR A 36 -12.58 -1.19 13.46
C THR A 36 -11.39 -2.09 13.80
N PRO A 37 -10.78 -2.77 12.81
CA PRO A 37 -9.60 -3.61 13.06
C PRO A 37 -8.54 -2.81 13.80
N SER A 38 -7.94 -3.41 14.84
CA SER A 38 -6.86 -2.72 15.54
C SER A 38 -5.62 -2.65 14.64
N VAL A 39 -4.84 -1.57 14.75
CA VAL A 39 -3.58 -1.40 14.00
C VAL A 39 -2.69 -2.64 14.15
N SER A 40 -2.50 -3.14 15.37
CA SER A 40 -1.64 -4.30 15.63
C SER A 40 -2.13 -5.58 14.94
N GLU A 41 -3.44 -5.83 14.95
CA GLU A 41 -4.01 -7.02 14.30
C GLU A 41 -3.88 -6.93 12.79
N THR A 42 -4.17 -5.77 12.20
CA THR A 42 -4.01 -5.55 10.76
C THR A 42 -2.56 -5.68 10.31
N LEU A 43 -1.60 -5.12 11.07
CA LEU A 43 -0.18 -5.27 10.75
C LEU A 43 0.28 -6.72 10.84
N GLU A 44 -0.15 -7.47 11.86
CA GLU A 44 0.20 -8.89 11.97
C GLU A 44 -0.44 -9.73 10.86
N GLU A 45 -1.70 -9.46 10.52
CA GLU A 45 -2.42 -10.15 9.45
C GLU A 45 -1.77 -9.90 8.08
N THR A 46 -1.46 -8.65 7.75
CA THR A 46 -0.82 -8.33 6.48
C THR A 46 0.63 -8.81 6.41
N ALA A 47 1.40 -8.71 7.49
CA ALA A 47 2.75 -9.28 7.56
C ALA A 47 2.72 -10.80 7.38
N LEU A 48 1.72 -11.48 7.95
CA LEU A 48 1.50 -12.90 7.73
C LEU A 48 1.15 -13.19 6.27
N ALA A 49 0.24 -12.41 5.68
CA ALA A 49 -0.22 -12.58 4.31
C ALA A 49 0.89 -12.38 3.25
N LEU A 50 1.83 -11.47 3.51
CA LEU A 50 3.02 -11.30 2.67
C LEU A 50 4.15 -12.29 3.01
N GLY A 51 4.06 -13.02 4.12
CA GLY A 51 5.08 -13.98 4.50
C GLY A 51 6.32 -13.38 5.18
N THR A 52 6.18 -12.18 5.74
CA THR A 52 7.28 -11.41 6.34
C THR A 52 7.50 -11.75 7.82
N ILE A 53 6.56 -12.45 8.47
CA ILE A 53 6.71 -12.94 9.86
C ILE A 53 7.69 -14.10 9.92
N ARG A 54 8.85 -13.91 10.58
CA ARG A 54 9.85 -14.98 10.79
C ARG A 54 10.42 -15.00 12.22
N GLY A 55 10.99 -16.15 12.57
CA GLY A 55 11.69 -16.37 13.84
C GLY A 55 10.76 -16.53 15.06
N VAL A 56 11.34 -16.92 16.19
CA VAL A 56 10.62 -17.17 17.45
C VAL A 56 9.97 -15.88 18.00
N GLN A 57 10.57 -14.73 17.68
CA GLN A 57 10.07 -13.41 18.06
C GLN A 57 8.94 -12.89 17.16
N ARG A 58 8.56 -13.65 16.11
CA ARG A 58 7.50 -13.28 15.15
C ARG A 58 7.68 -11.86 14.60
N ARG A 59 8.90 -11.52 14.19
CA ARG A 59 9.19 -10.19 13.61
C ARG A 59 8.43 -10.02 12.31
N MET A 60 7.58 -9.00 12.23
CA MET A 60 6.72 -8.69 11.09
C MET A 60 7.48 -8.09 9.88
N ASP A 61 8.74 -7.72 10.05
CA ASP A 61 9.58 -7.03 9.07
C ASP A 61 10.84 -7.85 8.70
N SER A 62 10.75 -9.18 8.67
CA SER A 62 11.93 -10.04 8.52
C SER A 62 12.54 -10.05 7.10
N ILE A 63 11.89 -9.39 6.15
CA ILE A 63 12.39 -9.20 4.79
C ILE A 63 13.03 -7.81 4.70
N ASN A 64 14.36 -7.77 4.81
CA ASN A 64 15.12 -6.52 4.82
C ASN A 64 15.49 -6.05 3.41
N THR A 65 15.58 -6.97 2.46
CA THR A 65 15.92 -6.68 1.08
C THR A 65 15.06 -7.51 0.15
N LEU A 66 14.82 -6.97 -1.04
CA LEU A 66 14.08 -7.63 -2.12
C LEU A 66 14.80 -7.41 -3.44
N GLN A 67 14.59 -8.35 -4.36
CA GLN A 67 14.90 -8.15 -5.77
C GLN A 67 13.80 -8.79 -6.60
N PHE A 68 13.34 -8.09 -7.63
CA PHE A 68 12.44 -8.66 -8.63
C PHE A 68 12.85 -8.23 -10.03
N SER A 69 12.46 -9.01 -11.02
CA SER A 69 12.71 -8.71 -12.44
C SER A 69 11.45 -8.91 -13.26
N GLY A 70 11.37 -8.26 -14.41
CA GLY A 70 10.20 -8.32 -15.26
C GLY A 70 10.35 -7.52 -16.55
N ASN A 71 9.28 -7.49 -17.34
CA ASN A 71 9.17 -6.76 -18.60
C ASN A 71 7.75 -6.23 -18.78
N GLY A 72 7.55 -5.32 -19.74
CA GLY A 72 6.25 -4.77 -20.07
C GLY A 72 6.33 -3.42 -20.77
N THR A 73 5.64 -2.41 -20.26
CA THR A 73 5.59 -1.06 -20.84
C THR A 73 6.02 -0.01 -19.84
N TYR A 74 6.67 1.05 -20.33
CA TYR A 74 7.07 2.19 -19.53
C TYR A 74 6.70 3.48 -20.27
N ASN A 75 5.87 4.32 -19.66
CA ASN A 75 5.39 5.55 -20.30
C ASN A 75 5.88 6.77 -19.53
N VAL A 76 6.45 7.73 -20.25
CA VAL A 76 7.05 8.93 -19.68
C VAL A 76 6.31 10.16 -20.20
N PRO A 77 5.87 11.09 -19.33
CA PRO A 77 5.30 12.35 -19.77
C PRO A 77 6.43 13.27 -20.27
N GLY A 78 6.31 13.76 -21.49
CA GLY A 78 7.20 14.77 -22.07
C GLY A 78 6.88 16.16 -21.53
N ASN A 79 7.86 17.07 -21.61
CA ASN A 79 7.70 18.48 -21.19
C ASN A 79 6.60 19.24 -21.96
N ASN A 80 6.17 18.70 -23.11
CA ASN A 80 5.07 19.22 -23.93
C ASN A 80 3.69 18.66 -23.52
N GLY A 81 3.63 17.80 -22.50
CA GLY A 81 2.42 17.11 -22.05
C GLY A 81 2.06 15.88 -22.88
N GLU A 82 2.87 15.50 -23.89
CA GLU A 82 2.67 14.27 -24.64
C GLU A 82 3.34 13.09 -23.95
N TRP A 83 2.66 11.96 -23.92
CA TRP A 83 3.20 10.73 -23.35
C TRP A 83 4.00 9.97 -24.41
N THR A 84 5.23 9.58 -24.04
CA THR A 84 6.06 8.69 -24.87
C THR A 84 6.04 7.30 -24.27
N SER A 85 5.68 6.31 -25.08
CA SER A 85 5.65 4.90 -24.68
C SER A 85 6.94 4.19 -25.09
N TYR A 86 7.47 3.41 -24.16
CA TYR A 86 8.65 2.56 -24.34
C TYR A 86 8.26 1.11 -24.05
N GLU A 87 8.83 0.18 -24.81
CA GLU A 87 8.86 -1.23 -24.39
C GLU A 87 9.87 -1.35 -23.25
N LEU A 88 9.43 -1.88 -22.10
CA LEU A 88 10.32 -2.30 -21.03
C LEU A 88 10.79 -3.71 -21.33
N ARG A 89 11.90 -3.82 -22.06
CA ARG A 89 12.45 -5.12 -22.50
C ARG A 89 12.86 -5.96 -21.30
N ASP A 90 13.57 -5.36 -20.36
CA ASP A 90 14.00 -5.99 -19.12
C ASP A 90 14.11 -4.95 -18.00
N ALA A 91 13.71 -5.33 -16.79
CA ALA A 91 13.92 -4.58 -15.57
C ALA A 91 14.45 -5.50 -14.46
N THR A 92 15.39 -5.01 -13.66
CA THR A 92 15.73 -5.59 -12.37
C THR A 92 15.68 -4.49 -11.32
N VAL A 93 14.85 -4.70 -10.29
CA VAL A 93 14.68 -3.78 -9.18
C VAL A 93 15.21 -4.43 -7.92
N GLY A 94 16.18 -3.80 -7.27
CA GLY A 94 16.70 -4.21 -5.96
C GLY A 94 16.36 -3.17 -4.90
N ILE A 95 15.88 -3.62 -3.73
CA ILE A 95 15.43 -2.75 -2.63
C ILE A 95 16.07 -3.19 -1.32
N ASN A 96 16.41 -2.22 -0.46
CA ASN A 96 16.79 -2.43 0.93
C ASN A 96 15.94 -1.54 1.84
N TYR A 97 15.24 -2.14 2.80
CA TYR A 97 14.39 -1.44 3.76
C TYR A 97 15.11 -1.08 5.06
N PHE A 98 16.21 -1.77 5.39
CA PHE A 98 17.01 -1.48 6.58
C PHE A 98 17.85 -0.20 6.41
N ILE A 99 18.44 -0.04 5.23
CA ILE A 99 19.01 1.22 4.76
C ILE A 99 18.19 1.58 3.52
N PRO A 100 17.12 2.40 3.65
CA PRO A 100 16.21 2.72 2.56
C PRO A 100 16.98 3.03 1.28
N ALA A 101 16.94 2.09 0.34
CA ALA A 101 17.65 2.18 -0.93
C ALA A 101 16.93 1.37 -2.01
N ILE A 102 17.02 1.85 -3.24
CA ILE A 102 16.47 1.19 -4.42
C ILE A 102 17.43 1.38 -5.60
N ARG A 103 17.54 0.37 -6.45
CA ARG A 103 18.20 0.43 -7.76
C ARG A 103 17.24 -0.17 -8.77
N MET A 104 16.93 0.58 -9.81
CA MET A 104 16.16 0.14 -10.96
C MET A 104 17.11 0.10 -12.16
N ASP A 105 17.40 -1.09 -12.67
CA ASP A 105 18.18 -1.31 -13.88
C ASP A 105 17.22 -1.75 -14.99
N MET A 106 16.94 -0.84 -15.91
CA MET A 106 15.93 -1.00 -16.95
C MET A 106 16.57 -0.89 -18.32
N THR A 107 16.10 -1.72 -19.25
CA THR A 107 16.37 -1.57 -20.67
C THR A 107 15.06 -1.27 -21.39
N LEU A 108 15.04 -0.13 -22.08
CA LEU A 108 13.88 0.44 -22.76
C LEU A 108 14.12 0.41 -24.28
N ILE A 109 13.08 0.16 -25.06
CA ILE A 109 13.09 0.37 -26.51
C ILE A 109 12.13 1.52 -26.83
N GLY A 110 12.67 2.58 -27.42
CA GLY A 110 11.91 3.77 -27.79
C GLY A 110 11.06 3.58 -29.06
N PRO A 111 10.16 4.53 -29.37
CA PRO A 111 9.33 4.49 -30.58
C PRO A 111 10.12 4.45 -31.90
N ASP A 112 11.38 4.89 -31.89
CA ASP A 112 12.31 4.85 -33.01
C ASP A 112 13.03 3.49 -33.15
N GLY A 113 12.79 2.57 -32.22
CA GLY A 113 13.40 1.24 -32.16
C GLY A 113 14.79 1.23 -31.53
N ASN A 114 15.29 2.36 -31.02
CA ASN A 114 16.58 2.41 -30.34
C ASN A 114 16.47 1.91 -28.90
N GLU A 115 17.50 1.18 -28.48
CA GLU A 115 17.62 0.69 -27.10
C GLU A 115 18.32 1.73 -26.22
N GLU A 116 17.75 1.98 -25.05
CA GLU A 116 18.30 2.79 -23.97
C GLU A 116 18.37 1.96 -22.68
N ARG A 117 19.46 2.08 -21.92
CA ARG A 117 19.57 1.48 -20.60
C ARG A 117 19.63 2.58 -19.54
N LEU A 118 18.78 2.45 -18.53
CA LEU A 118 18.68 3.36 -17.40
C LEU A 118 18.99 2.59 -16.12
N VAL A 119 20.00 3.02 -15.36
CA VAL A 119 20.25 2.50 -14.01
C VAL A 119 20.11 3.65 -13.01
N GLN A 120 18.98 3.66 -12.30
CA GLN A 120 18.64 4.71 -11.35
C GLN A 120 18.79 4.17 -9.94
N VAL A 121 19.46 4.93 -9.06
CA VAL A 121 19.66 4.54 -7.67
C VAL A 121 19.19 5.65 -6.73
N ALA A 122 18.56 5.27 -5.63
CA ALA A 122 18.39 6.11 -4.46
C ALA A 122 18.84 5.37 -3.19
N ARG A 123 19.35 6.12 -2.22
CA ARG A 123 19.76 5.63 -0.92
C ARG A 123 19.67 6.77 0.09
N GLY A 124 18.77 6.63 1.06
CA GLY A 124 18.49 7.69 2.04
C GLY A 124 18.07 8.98 1.34
N ASP A 125 18.80 10.06 1.61
CA ASP A 125 18.58 11.41 1.09
C ASP A 125 19.39 11.69 -0.19
N ARG A 126 19.83 10.66 -0.91
CA ARG A 126 20.65 10.78 -2.12
C ARG A 126 20.13 9.91 -3.24
N ALA A 127 20.35 10.34 -4.48
CA ALA A 127 20.15 9.55 -5.68
C ALA A 127 21.25 9.85 -6.70
N TRP A 128 21.44 8.93 -7.64
CA TRP A 128 22.37 9.05 -8.76
C TRP A 128 21.96 8.09 -9.87
N ASP A 129 22.46 8.35 -11.07
CA ASP A 129 22.43 7.40 -12.18
C ASP A 129 23.73 6.60 -12.25
N GLU A 130 23.68 5.39 -12.78
CA GLU A 130 24.86 4.56 -13.05
C GLU A 130 24.84 4.12 -14.52
N ARG A 131 26.01 3.90 -15.14
CA ARG A 131 26.07 3.33 -16.50
C ARG A 131 25.75 1.84 -16.50
N LEU A 132 26.19 1.15 -15.46
CA LEU A 132 25.89 -0.25 -15.12
C LEU A 132 25.77 -0.30 -13.59
N PRO A 133 25.12 -1.32 -13.00
CA PRO A 133 25.04 -1.44 -11.54
C PRO A 133 26.41 -1.28 -10.85
N GLY A 134 26.55 -0.21 -10.08
CA GLY A 134 27.77 0.16 -9.36
C GLY A 134 28.90 0.74 -10.21
N VAL A 135 28.61 1.29 -11.40
CA VAL A 135 29.65 1.78 -12.34
C VAL A 135 29.31 3.17 -12.84
N ASP A 136 30.33 4.05 -12.81
CA ASP A 136 30.28 5.43 -13.33
C ASP A 136 29.07 6.24 -12.81
N PRO A 137 28.97 6.49 -11.50
CA PRO A 137 27.84 7.22 -10.93
C PRO A 137 27.80 8.68 -11.41
N THR A 138 26.60 9.20 -11.66
CA THR A 138 26.34 10.59 -12.09
C THR A 138 25.26 11.22 -11.22
N ASP A 139 25.48 12.46 -10.78
CA ASP A 139 24.54 13.19 -9.93
C ASP A 139 23.23 13.53 -10.67
N VAL A 140 22.14 13.59 -9.92
CA VAL A 140 20.78 13.92 -10.39
C VAL A 140 20.22 15.11 -9.61
N SER A 141 19.07 15.64 -10.04
CA SER A 141 18.43 16.76 -9.35
C SER A 141 17.82 16.36 -8.00
N ASP A 142 17.67 17.32 -7.07
CA ASP A 142 17.04 17.08 -5.76
C ASP A 142 15.59 16.56 -5.87
N GLN A 143 14.89 16.92 -6.94
CA GLN A 143 13.53 16.42 -7.21
C GLN A 143 13.54 14.92 -7.53
N GLU A 144 14.51 14.46 -8.32
CA GLU A 144 14.69 13.03 -8.63
C GLU A 144 15.09 12.23 -7.39
N VAL A 145 15.84 12.83 -6.47
CA VAL A 145 16.19 12.19 -5.19
C VAL A 145 14.93 11.77 -4.43
N GLN A 146 14.00 12.71 -4.22
CA GLN A 146 12.77 12.44 -3.47
C GLN A 146 11.91 11.39 -4.16
N GLN A 147 11.67 11.54 -5.47
CA GLN A 147 10.84 10.61 -6.22
C GLN A 147 11.37 9.18 -6.21
N ARG A 148 12.69 9.01 -6.39
CA ARG A 148 13.30 7.68 -6.41
C ARG A 148 13.27 7.04 -5.02
N ALA A 149 13.49 7.81 -3.96
CA ALA A 149 13.38 7.31 -2.59
C ALA A 149 11.94 6.87 -2.25
N GLN A 150 10.93 7.61 -2.72
CA GLN A 150 9.51 7.31 -2.53
C GLN A 150 9.08 5.95 -3.10
N GLN A 151 9.69 5.50 -4.22
CA GLN A 151 9.41 4.20 -4.84
C GLN A 151 9.63 3.01 -3.90
N ILE A 152 10.49 3.14 -2.88
CA ILE A 152 10.72 2.09 -1.87
C ILE A 152 9.41 1.73 -1.17
N TRP A 153 8.67 2.76 -0.75
CA TRP A 153 7.45 2.64 0.04
C TRP A 153 6.22 2.32 -0.79
N LEU A 154 6.28 2.52 -2.11
CA LEU A 154 5.19 2.18 -3.02
C LEU A 154 4.97 0.66 -3.12
N THR A 155 6.03 -0.14 -2.91
CA THR A 155 5.92 -1.62 -2.98
C THR A 155 5.06 -2.22 -1.86
N PRO A 156 4.43 -3.40 -2.07
CA PRO A 156 3.63 -4.04 -1.02
C PRO A 156 4.43 -4.30 0.25
N HIS A 157 5.67 -4.76 0.12
CA HIS A 157 6.52 -5.00 1.29
C HIS A 157 7.04 -3.69 1.90
N GLY A 158 7.22 -2.65 1.09
CA GLY A 158 7.68 -1.34 1.53
C GLY A 158 6.67 -0.67 2.46
N VAL A 159 5.43 -0.51 2.02
CA VAL A 159 4.38 0.13 2.84
C VAL A 159 4.14 -0.63 4.15
N ILE A 160 4.18 -1.97 4.13
CA ILE A 160 4.01 -2.78 5.34
C ILE A 160 5.21 -2.67 6.27
N THR A 161 6.43 -2.66 5.72
CA THR A 161 7.64 -2.44 6.52
C THR A 161 7.61 -1.06 7.17
N ALA A 162 7.21 -0.02 6.44
CA ALA A 162 7.06 1.32 6.98
C ALA A 162 6.02 1.37 8.11
N ALA A 163 4.87 0.73 7.92
CA ALA A 163 3.81 0.69 8.93
C ALA A 163 4.23 -0.09 10.19
N VAL A 164 4.93 -1.22 10.04
CA VAL A 164 5.50 -1.99 11.16
C VAL A 164 6.58 -1.20 11.92
N GLN A 165 7.38 -0.39 11.22
CA GLN A 165 8.40 0.46 11.83
C GLN A 165 7.83 1.71 12.50
N ASN A 166 6.64 2.15 12.10
CA ASN A 166 6.00 3.37 12.59
C ASN A 166 4.54 3.14 13.04
N PRO A 167 4.26 2.19 13.94
CA PRO A 167 2.88 1.77 14.25
C PRO A 167 2.03 2.88 14.87
N ASP A 168 2.65 3.84 15.57
CA ASP A 168 1.95 5.01 16.15
C ASP A 168 1.50 6.02 15.08
N ASN A 169 2.02 5.90 13.86
CA ASN A 169 1.71 6.74 12.71
C ASN A 169 0.81 6.03 11.68
N VAL A 170 0.16 4.93 12.08
CA VAL A 170 -0.74 4.15 11.23
C VAL A 170 -2.19 4.47 11.56
N ALA A 171 -2.97 4.76 10.53
CA ALA A 171 -4.42 4.82 10.58
C ALA A 171 -5.02 3.64 9.81
N ILE A 172 -6.02 2.98 10.40
CA ILE A 172 -6.79 1.91 9.76
C ILE A 172 -8.24 2.36 9.60
N GLU A 173 -8.74 2.23 8.39
CA GLU A 173 -10.12 2.51 8.03
C GLU A 173 -10.71 1.33 7.26
N THR A 174 -12.03 1.29 7.17
CA THR A 174 -12.73 0.33 6.33
C THR A 174 -13.71 1.10 5.44
N GLU A 175 -13.49 1.03 4.14
CA GLU A 175 -14.34 1.67 3.15
C GLU A 175 -14.96 0.59 2.26
N SER A 176 -16.29 0.55 2.17
CA SER A 176 -17.02 -0.43 1.34
C SER A 176 -16.61 -1.90 1.58
N GLY A 177 -16.18 -2.24 2.80
CA GLY A 177 -15.72 -3.58 3.18
C GLY A 177 -14.25 -3.88 2.86
N GLN A 178 -13.51 -2.92 2.32
CA GLN A 178 -12.08 -3.01 2.08
C GLN A 178 -11.30 -2.31 3.21
N THR A 179 -10.27 -2.98 3.74
CA THR A 179 -9.36 -2.38 4.72
C THR A 179 -8.41 -1.41 4.02
N ILE A 180 -8.34 -0.19 4.53
CA ILE A 180 -7.44 0.86 4.08
C ILE A 180 -6.47 1.14 5.23
N MET A 181 -5.17 1.08 4.94
CA MET A 181 -4.11 1.38 5.89
C MET A 181 -3.31 2.58 5.37
N THR A 182 -3.20 3.62 6.17
CA THR A 182 -2.36 4.78 5.86
C THR A 182 -1.24 4.87 6.88
N VAL A 183 0.00 4.98 6.41
CA VAL A 183 1.18 5.24 7.26
C VAL A 183 1.80 6.59 6.88
N GLU A 184 2.08 7.43 7.88
CA GLU A 184 2.82 8.66 7.70
C GLU A 184 4.34 8.40 7.75
N ILE A 185 5.05 8.75 6.68
CA ILE A 185 6.50 8.61 6.54
C ILE A 185 7.08 10.01 6.29
N ASP A 186 7.76 10.60 7.28
CA ASP A 186 8.37 11.93 7.17
C ASP A 186 7.40 13.03 6.66
N GLY A 187 6.13 12.94 7.07
CA GLY A 187 5.07 13.88 6.67
C GLY A 187 4.44 13.60 5.31
N MET A 188 4.74 12.43 4.72
CA MET A 188 4.13 11.93 3.50
C MET A 188 3.22 10.74 3.84
N PRO A 189 1.91 10.84 3.59
CA PRO A 189 1.01 9.70 3.72
C PRO A 189 1.25 8.71 2.57
N VAL A 190 1.41 7.44 2.95
CA VAL A 190 1.38 6.31 2.02
C VAL A 190 0.19 5.43 2.38
N THR A 191 -0.73 5.27 1.44
CA THR A 191 -2.01 4.56 1.66
C THR A 191 -2.01 3.25 0.91
N ALA A 192 -2.26 2.14 1.61
CA ALA A 192 -2.47 0.82 1.06
C ALA A 192 -3.94 0.40 1.18
N ARG A 193 -4.56 -0.03 0.08
CA ARG A 193 -5.85 -0.74 0.09
C ARG A 193 -5.58 -2.24 0.01
N LEU A 194 -6.11 -3.01 0.94
CA LEU A 194 -5.83 -4.44 1.03
C LEU A 194 -6.81 -5.27 0.19
N ASP A 195 -6.35 -6.40 -0.35
CA ASP A 195 -7.17 -7.43 -0.97
C ASP A 195 -7.87 -8.31 0.08
N GLU A 196 -8.69 -9.24 -0.38
CA GLU A 196 -9.39 -10.24 0.47
C GLU A 196 -8.47 -11.18 1.26
N ASN A 197 -7.17 -11.20 0.94
CA ASN A 197 -6.15 -11.97 1.64
C ASN A 197 -5.26 -11.06 2.51
N ALA A 198 -5.71 -9.82 2.79
CA ALA A 198 -4.99 -8.82 3.57
C ALA A 198 -3.63 -8.38 2.98
N ARG A 199 -3.43 -8.48 1.66
CA ARG A 199 -2.23 -8.01 0.96
C ARG A 199 -2.50 -6.68 0.26
N PRO A 200 -1.52 -5.76 0.13
CA PRO A 200 -1.73 -4.52 -0.64
C PRO A 200 -2.16 -4.79 -2.09
N ALA A 201 -3.40 -4.45 -2.45
CA ALA A 201 -3.90 -4.48 -3.82
C ALA A 201 -3.56 -3.18 -4.56
N VAL A 202 -3.59 -2.07 -3.82
CA VAL A 202 -3.21 -0.75 -4.31
C VAL A 202 -2.37 -0.06 -3.25
N VAL A 203 -1.28 0.60 -3.64
CA VAL A 203 -0.53 1.53 -2.79
C VAL A 203 -0.46 2.87 -3.51
N GLU A 204 -0.72 3.96 -2.81
CA GLU A 204 -0.76 5.31 -3.38
C GLU A 204 -0.12 6.35 -2.46
N MET A 205 0.45 7.38 -3.09
CA MET A 205 1.03 8.55 -2.42
C MET A 205 1.02 9.75 -3.35
N MET A 206 1.04 10.96 -2.79
CA MET A 206 1.25 12.18 -3.56
C MET A 206 2.74 12.39 -3.82
N VAL A 207 3.10 12.73 -5.06
CA VAL A 207 4.49 13.01 -5.47
C VAL A 207 4.57 14.35 -6.19
N GLU A 208 5.71 15.03 -6.07
CA GLU A 208 5.98 16.27 -6.81
C GLU A 208 6.67 15.92 -8.14
N HIS A 209 5.93 15.84 -9.25
CA HIS A 209 6.45 15.46 -10.56
C HIS A 209 7.02 16.67 -11.34
N PRO A 210 8.22 16.60 -11.99
CA PRO A 210 8.85 17.75 -12.64
C PRO A 210 8.00 18.38 -13.75
N VAL A 211 7.16 17.58 -14.38
CA VAL A 211 6.29 18.00 -15.48
C VAL A 211 4.85 18.24 -15.02
N LEU A 212 4.35 17.46 -14.06
CA LEU A 212 2.93 17.44 -13.71
C LEU A 212 2.63 18.17 -12.39
N GLY A 213 3.66 18.57 -11.63
CA GLY A 213 3.54 19.09 -10.28
C GLY A 213 3.08 18.02 -9.29
N GLU A 214 2.47 18.45 -8.19
CA GLU A 214 1.83 17.59 -7.21
C GLU A 214 0.77 16.69 -7.87
N THR A 215 1.04 15.38 -7.91
CA THR A 215 0.25 14.38 -8.64
C THR A 215 0.15 13.09 -7.84
N LEU A 216 -0.98 12.39 -7.94
CA LEU A 216 -1.14 11.07 -7.33
C LEU A 216 -0.34 10.02 -8.12
N LEU A 217 0.57 9.34 -7.42
CA LEU A 217 1.21 8.12 -7.88
C LEU A 217 0.51 6.93 -7.20
N SER A 218 -0.03 6.00 -7.99
CA SER A 218 -0.59 4.76 -7.48
C SER A 218 0.05 3.56 -8.14
N ALA A 219 0.09 2.44 -7.43
CA ALA A 219 0.55 1.15 -7.91
C ALA A 219 -0.49 0.08 -7.57
N GLU A 220 -0.97 -0.62 -8.60
CA GLU A 220 -1.87 -1.76 -8.51
C GLU A 220 -1.06 -3.06 -8.56
N TYR A 221 -1.45 -4.01 -7.72
CA TYR A 221 -0.75 -5.28 -7.51
C TYR A 221 -1.74 -6.44 -7.59
N THR A 222 -1.57 -7.32 -8.58
CA THR A 222 -2.44 -8.48 -8.76
C THR A 222 -1.65 -9.76 -8.89
N ASP A 223 -2.38 -10.89 -8.82
CA ASP A 223 -1.83 -12.22 -9.09
C ASP A 223 -0.60 -12.52 -8.22
N TYR A 224 -0.77 -12.36 -6.90
CA TYR A 224 0.25 -12.68 -5.91
C TYR A 224 0.65 -14.16 -5.97
N ILE A 225 1.94 -14.40 -6.11
CA ILE A 225 2.56 -15.73 -6.19
C ILE A 225 3.58 -15.86 -5.06
N ASP A 226 3.70 -17.07 -4.52
CA ASP A 226 4.76 -17.44 -3.60
C ASP A 226 6.01 -17.88 -4.39
N TRP A 227 6.94 -16.95 -4.59
CA TRP A 227 8.17 -17.16 -5.37
C TRP A 227 9.37 -17.38 -4.45
N PRO A 228 10.27 -18.35 -4.69
CA PRO A 228 10.13 -19.68 -5.30
C PRO A 228 9.55 -20.74 -4.32
N ILE A 229 8.33 -20.51 -3.81
CA ILE A 229 7.66 -21.33 -2.78
C ILE A 229 8.41 -21.31 -1.44
N LEU A 230 8.40 -20.17 -0.76
CA LEU A 230 9.03 -19.96 0.55
C LEU A 230 8.06 -19.34 1.57
N ASP A 231 6.76 -19.39 1.27
CA ASP A 231 5.70 -18.65 1.95
C ASP A 231 6.03 -17.14 1.97
N VAL A 232 6.48 -16.56 0.85
CA VAL A 232 6.62 -15.10 0.66
C VAL A 232 5.91 -14.69 -0.61
N TYR A 233 4.85 -13.92 -0.47
CA TYR A 233 3.96 -13.58 -1.58
C TYR A 233 4.33 -12.24 -2.19
N PHE A 234 4.57 -12.24 -3.51
CA PHE A 234 4.84 -11.04 -4.29
C PHE A 234 3.94 -11.01 -5.54
N PRO A 235 3.41 -9.84 -5.95
CA PRO A 235 2.55 -9.74 -7.13
C PRO A 235 3.30 -10.17 -8.39
N SER A 236 2.61 -10.83 -9.31
CA SER A 236 3.16 -11.14 -10.63
C SER A 236 2.81 -10.11 -11.70
N GLN A 237 1.89 -9.19 -11.38
CA GLN A 237 1.53 -8.06 -12.22
C GLN A 237 1.57 -6.77 -11.40
N ILE A 238 2.23 -5.76 -11.95
CA ILE A 238 2.38 -4.44 -11.34
C ILE A 238 1.97 -3.40 -12.37
N VAL A 239 1.07 -2.50 -12.00
CA VAL A 239 0.70 -1.35 -12.83
C VAL A 239 0.86 -0.08 -12.03
N HIS A 240 1.74 0.82 -12.45
CA HIS A 240 1.82 2.16 -11.86
C HIS A 240 1.04 3.16 -12.70
N ARG A 241 0.36 4.08 -12.02
CA ARG A 241 -0.31 5.22 -12.64
C ARG A 241 0.15 6.52 -12.01
N LEU A 242 0.31 7.54 -12.84
CA LEU A 242 0.60 8.90 -12.41
C LEU A 242 -0.50 9.82 -12.95
N GLY A 243 -1.27 10.41 -12.05
CA GLY A 243 -2.44 11.22 -12.44
C GLY A 243 -3.51 10.43 -13.20
N GLY A 244 -3.57 9.11 -12.98
CA GLY A 244 -4.50 8.19 -13.66
C GLY A 244 -3.95 7.55 -14.93
N GLU A 245 -2.93 8.13 -15.54
CA GLU A 245 -2.26 7.61 -16.74
C GLU A 245 -1.27 6.50 -16.37
N VAL A 246 -1.25 5.41 -17.13
CA VAL A 246 -0.34 4.28 -16.89
C VAL A 246 1.09 4.71 -17.19
N VAL A 247 2.00 4.57 -16.22
CA VAL A 247 3.43 4.88 -16.38
C VAL A 247 4.33 3.65 -16.37
N LEU A 248 3.85 2.54 -15.81
CA LEU A 248 4.53 1.26 -15.81
C LEU A 248 3.47 0.16 -15.87
N GLU A 249 3.65 -0.81 -16.75
CA GLU A 249 3.05 -2.14 -16.63
C GLU A 249 4.20 -3.14 -16.63
N MET A 250 4.23 -4.00 -15.61
CA MET A 250 5.28 -5.01 -15.47
C MET A 250 4.65 -6.36 -15.16
N THR A 251 4.97 -7.34 -16.01
CA THR A 251 4.89 -8.75 -15.66
C THR A 251 6.18 -9.16 -14.97
N VAL A 252 6.08 -9.59 -13.72
CA VAL A 252 7.22 -10.05 -12.92
C VAL A 252 7.58 -11.47 -13.35
N SER A 253 8.85 -11.68 -13.72
CA SER A 253 9.41 -12.98 -14.10
C SER A 253 10.09 -13.69 -12.93
N ASP A 254 10.68 -12.92 -12.01
CA ASP A 254 11.51 -13.44 -10.93
C ASP A 254 11.35 -12.57 -9.69
N PHE A 255 11.42 -13.22 -8.52
CA PHE A 255 11.43 -12.57 -7.22
C PHE A 255 12.35 -13.31 -6.25
N TYR A 256 13.10 -12.54 -5.46
CA TYR A 256 13.98 -13.01 -4.42
C TYR A 256 13.77 -12.19 -3.15
N GLN A 257 13.49 -12.88 -2.05
CA GLN A 257 13.52 -12.26 -0.72
C GLN A 257 14.88 -12.40 -0.05
N ASN A 258 15.29 -11.35 0.65
CA ASN A 258 16.60 -11.21 1.28
C ASN A 258 17.81 -11.53 0.36
N PRO A 259 17.83 -11.12 -0.92
CA PRO A 259 18.98 -11.33 -1.78
C PRO A 259 20.16 -10.44 -1.34
N TYR A 260 21.35 -10.77 -1.81
CA TYR A 260 22.50 -9.90 -1.64
C TYR A 260 22.42 -8.70 -2.62
N VAL A 261 21.81 -7.61 -2.17
CA VAL A 261 21.76 -6.32 -2.89
C VAL A 261 22.51 -5.25 -2.11
N ILE A 262 23.36 -4.49 -2.82
CA ILE A 262 24.17 -3.42 -2.22
C ILE A 262 24.07 -2.14 -3.03
N PHE A 263 24.18 -1.02 -2.32
CA PHE A 263 24.02 0.34 -2.85
C PHE A 263 25.19 1.21 -2.39
N PRO A 264 26.43 0.96 -2.86
CA PRO A 264 27.59 1.78 -2.48
C PRO A 264 27.36 3.23 -2.90
N THR A 265 27.73 4.20 -2.06
CA THR A 265 27.59 5.61 -2.44
C THR A 265 28.56 5.96 -3.57
N PRO A 266 28.31 7.04 -4.34
CA PRO A 266 29.19 7.46 -5.42
C PRO A 266 30.67 7.57 -5.01
N GLU A 267 30.96 8.07 -3.80
CA GLU A 267 32.33 8.22 -3.30
C GLU A 267 33.06 6.87 -3.12
N LEU A 268 32.33 5.81 -2.80
CA LEU A 268 32.89 4.46 -2.69
C LEU A 268 33.12 3.84 -4.07
N LEU A 269 32.23 4.08 -5.01
CA LEU A 269 32.35 3.60 -6.40
C LEU A 269 33.54 4.27 -7.12
N SER A 270 33.74 5.58 -6.94
CA SER A 270 34.88 6.26 -7.57
C SER A 270 36.23 5.83 -7.01
N ARG A 271 36.28 5.28 -5.79
CA ARG A 271 37.52 4.79 -5.15
C ARG A 271 37.91 3.38 -5.57
N SER A 272 36.97 2.54 -6.02
CA SER A 272 37.25 1.18 -6.47
C SER A 272 37.86 1.11 -7.87
N LEU A 273 37.87 2.23 -8.60
CA LEU A 273 38.43 2.36 -9.95
C LEU A 273 39.89 2.88 -9.97
N GLN A 274 40.50 3.10 -8.79
CA GLN A 274 41.92 3.47 -8.62
C GLN A 274 42.73 2.26 -8.13
#